data_AF-A0A349AZD5-F1
#
_entry.id   AF-A0A349AZD5-F1
#
_cell.length_a   1.000
_cell.length_b   1.000
_cell.length_c   1.000
_cell.angle_alpha   90.00
_cell.angle_beta   90.00
_cell.angle_gamma   90.00
#
_symmetry.space_group_name_H-M   'P 1'
#
loop_
_entity.id
_entity.type
_entity.pdbx_description
1 polymer ?
#
loop_
_entity_poly.entity_id
_entity_poly.type
_entity_poly.pdbx_seq_one_letter_code
_entity_poly.pdbx_strand_id
1 'polypeptide(L)'
;MAKILEFDEHARRSLERGVNKLADAVKVTLGPKGRNVVLDKKWGAPTITNDGVTIAREIELDDPFENLGAQLVKEVATKTNDVAGDGTTTATVLAQELVREGLRNVAAGAQPTPLKRGMDKAVEAVSARLLELARPVSGRDEVAQVATLSAQDAEIGNTIAEAMDKVG
;
A
#
# COMPACT_ATOMS: atom_id res chain seq x y z
N MET A 1 -30.55 4.26 9.60
CA MET A 1 -30.71 4.58 8.16
C MET A 1 -31.16 3.34 7.41
N ALA A 2 -31.98 3.51 6.36
CA ALA A 2 -32.32 2.44 5.43
C ALA A 2 -31.10 1.99 4.61
N LYS A 3 -31.10 0.76 4.11
CA LYS A 3 -30.02 0.23 3.26
C LYS A 3 -30.18 0.71 1.82
N ILE A 4 -29.05 0.97 1.15
CA ILE A 4 -28.99 1.33 -0.28
C ILE A 4 -28.35 0.15 -1.01
N LEU A 5 -28.87 -0.19 -2.19
CA LEU A 5 -28.41 -1.33 -2.99
C LEU A 5 -27.92 -0.83 -4.35
N GLU A 6 -26.74 -1.29 -4.74
CA GLU A 6 -26.08 -0.95 -6.00
C GLU A 6 -25.51 -2.23 -6.62
N PHE A 7 -25.59 -2.36 -7.94
CA PHE A 7 -25.30 -3.62 -8.64
C PHE A 7 -24.38 -3.40 -9.85
N ASP A 8 -23.82 -4.51 -10.32
CA ASP A 8 -23.06 -4.64 -11.55
C ASP A 8 -21.97 -3.57 -11.73
N GLU A 9 -21.90 -2.97 -12.92
CA GLU A 9 -20.85 -2.04 -13.30
C GLU A 9 -20.89 -0.75 -12.48
N HIS A 10 -22.08 -0.29 -12.09
CA HIS A 10 -22.21 0.93 -11.28
C HIS A 10 -21.52 0.73 -9.92
N ALA A 11 -21.81 -0.39 -9.24
CA ALA A 11 -21.16 -0.73 -7.97
C ALA A 11 -19.64 -0.84 -8.11
N ARG A 12 -19.16 -1.52 -9.16
CA ARG A 12 -17.72 -1.69 -9.42
C ARG A 12 -17.03 -0.35 -9.64
N ARG A 13 -17.63 0.55 -10.42
CA ARG A 13 -17.08 1.88 -10.69
C ARG A 13 -17.05 2.74 -9.45
N SER A 14 -18.06 2.67 -8.59
CA SER A 14 -18.06 3.39 -7.32
C SER A 14 -16.94 2.90 -6.39
N LEU A 15 -16.76 1.58 -6.27
CA LEU A 15 -15.63 1.02 -5.52
C LEU A 15 -14.28 1.42 -6.11
N GLU A 16 -14.13 1.36 -7.44
CA GLU A 16 -12.90 1.74 -8.15
C GLU A 16 -12.53 3.21 -7.93
N ARG A 17 -13.52 4.13 -7.93
CA ARG A 17 -13.28 5.55 -7.61
C ARG A 17 -12.75 5.72 -6.19
N GLY A 18 -13.30 4.99 -5.23
CA GLY A 18 -12.82 4.94 -3.86
C GLY A 18 -11.37 4.46 -3.72
N VAL A 19 -11.07 3.32 -4.34
CA VAL A 19 -9.73 2.73 -4.45
C VAL A 19 -8.74 3.76 -5.00
N ASN A 20 -9.09 4.41 -6.11
CA ASN A 20 -8.24 5.39 -6.78
C ASN A 20 -8.01 6.63 -5.93
N LYS A 21 -9.04 7.20 -5.29
CA LYS A 21 -8.87 8.37 -4.42
C LYS A 21 -7.87 8.12 -3.30
N LEU A 22 -7.96 6.95 -2.63
CA LEU A 22 -7.01 6.59 -1.59
C LEU A 22 -5.61 6.35 -2.16
N ALA A 23 -5.50 5.53 -3.21
CA ALA A 23 -4.22 5.17 -3.79
C ALA A 23 -3.49 6.36 -4.40
N ASP A 24 -4.21 7.29 -5.03
CA ASP A 24 -3.66 8.50 -5.63
C ASP A 24 -3.10 9.47 -4.58
N ALA A 25 -3.71 9.51 -3.39
CA ALA A 25 -3.20 10.29 -2.26
C ALA A 25 -1.95 9.66 -1.64
N VAL A 26 -1.88 8.32 -1.58
CA VAL A 26 -0.75 7.59 -0.98
C VAL A 26 0.45 7.50 -1.93
N LYS A 27 0.23 7.25 -3.23
CA LYS A 27 1.31 6.97 -4.19
C LYS A 27 2.28 8.12 -4.42
N VAL A 28 1.91 9.36 -4.06
CA VAL A 28 2.81 10.52 -4.15
C VAL A 28 4.03 10.39 -3.23
N THR A 29 3.96 9.53 -2.21
CA THR A 29 5.06 9.31 -1.26
C THR A 29 6.05 8.25 -1.71
N LEU A 30 5.78 7.53 -2.81
CA LEU A 30 6.58 6.39 -3.22
C LEU A 30 7.98 6.80 -3.72
N GLY A 31 9.00 6.15 -3.18
CA GLY A 31 10.38 6.22 -3.65
C GLY A 31 11.18 7.43 -3.16
N PRO A 32 12.45 7.57 -3.59
CA PRO A 32 13.40 8.56 -3.06
C PRO A 32 13.08 10.01 -3.47
N LYS A 33 12.18 10.20 -4.43
CA LYS A 33 11.66 11.51 -4.85
C LYS A 33 10.18 11.68 -4.46
N GLY A 34 9.70 10.83 -3.56
CA GLY A 34 8.38 10.95 -2.97
C GLY A 34 8.19 12.30 -2.31
N ARG A 35 6.94 12.75 -2.25
CA ARG A 35 6.55 13.99 -1.60
C ARG A 35 5.78 13.67 -0.34
N ASN A 36 5.82 14.61 0.61
CA ASN A 36 5.00 14.51 1.81
C ASN A 36 3.55 14.88 1.50
N VAL A 37 2.65 14.26 2.24
CA VAL A 37 1.24 14.62 2.34
C VAL A 37 1.03 15.42 3.62
N VAL A 38 0.18 16.44 3.53
CA VAL A 38 -0.23 17.27 4.66
C VAL A 38 -1.62 16.83 5.11
N LEU A 39 -1.70 16.35 6.34
CA LEU A 39 -2.91 15.85 6.97
C LEU A 39 -3.38 16.89 7.99
N ASP A 40 -4.62 17.38 7.81
CA ASP A 40 -5.22 18.30 8.76
C ASP A 40 -5.43 17.63 10.12
N LYS A 41 -5.41 18.42 11.19
CA LYS A 41 -5.73 17.98 12.54
C LYS A 41 -6.76 18.91 13.15
N LYS A 42 -7.77 18.32 13.79
CA LYS A 42 -8.83 19.06 14.51
C LYS A 42 -8.28 20.05 15.54
N TRP A 43 -7.08 19.80 16.07
CA TRP A 43 -6.40 20.65 17.03
C TRP A 43 -4.89 20.65 16.78
N GLY A 44 -4.26 21.82 16.86
CA GLY A 44 -2.81 21.98 16.71
C GLY A 44 -2.33 22.12 15.27
N ALA A 45 -1.05 21.83 15.05
CA ALA A 45 -0.42 21.89 13.73
C ALA A 45 -0.76 20.64 12.89
N PRO A 46 -0.79 20.75 11.54
CA PRO A 46 -1.03 19.60 10.66
C PRO A 46 0.10 18.58 10.77
N THR A 47 -0.19 17.33 10.41
CA THR A 47 0.84 16.29 10.25
C THR A 47 1.39 16.34 8.83
N ILE A 48 2.71 16.41 8.70
CA ILE A 48 3.42 16.25 7.42
C ILE A 48 4.07 14.87 7.45
N THR A 49 3.69 13.98 6.53
CA THR A 49 4.19 12.60 6.53
C THR A 49 4.34 12.05 5.11
N ASN A 50 5.27 11.11 4.94
CA ASN A 50 5.41 10.27 3.76
C ASN A 50 4.94 8.81 4.01
N ASP A 51 4.50 8.49 5.23
CA ASP A 51 4.04 7.15 5.59
C ASP A 51 2.65 6.84 5.00
N GLY A 52 2.60 5.82 4.15
CA GLY A 52 1.40 5.42 3.42
C GLY A 52 0.26 4.94 4.32
N VAL A 53 0.53 4.25 5.44
CA VAL A 53 -0.56 3.77 6.33
C VAL A 53 -1.15 4.92 7.13
N THR A 54 -0.33 5.87 7.60
CA THR A 54 -0.82 7.09 8.25
C THR A 54 -1.73 7.88 7.31
N ILE A 55 -1.33 8.08 6.05
CA ILE A 55 -2.15 8.77 5.05
C ILE A 55 -3.45 8.00 4.79
N ALA A 56 -3.36 6.69 4.54
CA ALA A 56 -4.54 5.86 4.25
C ALA A 56 -5.57 5.87 5.39
N ARG A 57 -5.13 5.98 6.65
CA ARG A 57 -6.00 6.01 7.83
C ARG A 57 -6.85 7.28 7.94
N GLU A 58 -6.35 8.41 7.45
CA GLU A 58 -7.06 9.69 7.47
C GLU A 58 -8.05 9.84 6.30
N ILE A 59 -8.06 8.90 5.34
CA ILE A 59 -8.93 8.98 4.18
C ILE A 59 -10.30 8.38 4.49
N GLU A 60 -11.30 9.24 4.52
CA GLU A 60 -12.72 8.91 4.61
C GLU A 60 -13.47 9.70 3.54
N LEU A 61 -14.33 9.01 2.78
CA LEU A 61 -15.06 9.60 1.66
C LEU A 61 -16.55 9.76 2.00
N ASP A 62 -17.15 10.84 1.52
CA ASP A 62 -18.57 11.14 1.79
C ASP A 62 -19.52 10.14 1.12
N ASP A 63 -19.20 9.71 -0.11
CA ASP A 63 -20.00 8.71 -0.81
C ASP A 63 -19.78 7.32 -0.18
N PRO A 64 -20.84 6.62 0.28
CA PRO A 64 -20.68 5.35 0.99
C PRO A 64 -20.04 4.23 0.16
N PHE A 65 -20.26 4.19 -1.15
CA PHE A 65 -19.73 3.14 -2.03
C PHE A 65 -18.26 3.42 -2.39
N GLU A 66 -17.91 4.67 -2.68
CA GLU A 66 -16.51 5.06 -2.82
C GLU A 66 -15.76 4.88 -1.49
N ASN A 67 -16.36 5.25 -0.36
CA ASN A 67 -15.72 5.04 0.94
C ASN A 67 -15.45 3.56 1.17
N LEU A 68 -16.39 2.66 0.83
CA LEU A 68 -16.15 1.22 0.92
C LEU A 68 -14.94 0.78 0.08
N GLY A 69 -14.79 1.30 -1.13
CA GLY A 69 -13.60 1.07 -1.96
C GLY A 69 -12.30 1.55 -1.29
N ALA A 70 -12.32 2.75 -0.69
CA ALA A 70 -11.19 3.27 0.07
C ALA A 70 -10.88 2.40 1.29
N GLN A 71 -11.90 1.98 2.06
CA GLN A 71 -11.71 1.11 3.24
C GLN A 71 -11.05 -0.22 2.87
N LEU A 72 -11.39 -0.82 1.72
CA LEU A 72 -10.78 -2.07 1.25
C LEU A 72 -9.27 -1.92 0.98
N VAL A 73 -8.83 -0.79 0.43
CA VAL A 73 -7.40 -0.55 0.16
C VAL A 73 -6.67 -0.08 1.42
N LYS A 74 -7.35 0.62 2.33
CA LYS A 74 -6.81 0.91 3.66
C LYS A 74 -6.46 -0.37 4.42
N GLU A 75 -7.28 -1.41 4.28
CA GLU A 75 -7.00 -2.73 4.88
C GLU A 75 -5.71 -3.34 4.32
N VAL A 76 -5.46 -3.20 3.01
CA VAL A 76 -4.20 -3.64 2.39
C VAL A 76 -3.01 -2.93 3.03
N ALA A 77 -3.05 -1.59 3.12
CA ALA A 77 -1.97 -0.81 3.73
C ALA A 77 -1.76 -1.17 5.21
N THR A 78 -2.85 -1.30 5.97
CA THR A 78 -2.80 -1.65 7.40
C THR A 78 -2.21 -3.04 7.61
N LYS A 79 -2.64 -4.02 6.82
CA LYS A 79 -2.17 -5.40 6.99
C LYS A 79 -0.69 -5.55 6.62
N THR A 80 -0.22 -4.84 5.59
CA THR A 80 1.20 -4.79 5.25
C THR A 80 2.02 -4.19 6.38
N ASN A 81 1.55 -3.08 6.97
CA ASN A 81 2.21 -2.47 8.12
C ASN A 81 2.32 -3.43 9.31
N ASP A 82 1.24 -4.17 9.63
CA ASP A 82 1.23 -5.10 10.76
C ASP A 82 2.20 -6.28 10.59
N VAL A 83 2.46 -6.69 9.35
CA VAL A 83 3.32 -7.85 9.04
C VAL A 83 4.79 -7.45 8.88
N ALA A 84 5.05 -6.31 8.23
CA ALA A 84 6.40 -5.93 7.81
C ALA A 84 6.89 -4.59 8.38
N GLY A 85 6.00 -3.69 8.82
CA GLY A 85 6.34 -2.35 9.29
C GLY A 85 6.78 -1.36 8.19
N ASP A 86 6.87 -1.80 6.94
CA ASP A 86 7.23 -1.01 5.75
C ASP A 86 6.51 -1.57 4.50
N GLY A 87 6.55 -0.86 3.38
CA GLY A 87 6.00 -1.29 2.09
C GLY A 87 4.52 -0.99 1.90
N THR A 88 3.93 -0.19 2.79
CA THR A 88 2.50 0.18 2.78
C THR A 88 2.11 0.88 1.48
N THR A 89 2.90 1.86 1.02
CA THR A 89 2.68 2.56 -0.25
C THR A 89 2.78 1.61 -1.45
N THR A 90 3.76 0.70 -1.46
CA THR A 90 3.91 -0.31 -2.53
C THR A 90 2.68 -1.23 -2.59
N ALA A 91 2.20 -1.70 -1.45
CA ALA A 91 1.01 -2.54 -1.38
C ALA A 91 -0.24 -1.83 -1.90
N THR A 92 -0.42 -0.55 -1.54
CA THR A 92 -1.52 0.29 -2.03
C THR A 92 -1.49 0.47 -3.55
N VAL A 93 -0.32 0.75 -4.13
CA VAL A 93 -0.16 0.93 -5.58
C VAL A 93 -0.44 -0.38 -6.33
N LEU A 94 0.07 -1.51 -5.83
CA LEU A 94 -0.22 -2.83 -6.42
C LEU A 94 -1.71 -3.16 -6.35
N ALA A 95 -2.37 -2.87 -5.22
CA ALA A 95 -3.81 -3.09 -5.09
C ALA A 95 -4.61 -2.26 -6.10
N GLN A 96 -4.24 -0.99 -6.30
CA GLN A 96 -4.86 -0.12 -7.30
C GLN A 96 -4.81 -0.73 -8.70
N GLU A 97 -3.62 -1.16 -9.15
CA GLU A 97 -3.45 -1.72 -10.49
C GLU A 97 -4.14 -3.08 -10.67
N LEU A 98 -4.09 -3.95 -9.65
CA LEU A 98 -4.79 -5.24 -9.69
C LEU A 98 -6.31 -5.07 -9.75
N VAL A 99 -6.87 -4.11 -9.00
CA VAL A 99 -8.31 -3.78 -9.07
C VAL A 99 -8.65 -3.24 -10.46
N ARG A 100 -7.89 -2.27 -10.96
CA ARG A 100 -8.13 -1.63 -12.26
C ARG A 100 -8.13 -2.64 -13.41
N GLU A 101 -7.07 -3.45 -13.52
CA GLU A 101 -6.97 -4.45 -14.58
C GLU A 101 -7.96 -5.61 -14.38
N GLY A 102 -8.22 -6.01 -13.13
CA GLY A 102 -9.26 -6.99 -12.82
C GLY A 102 -10.64 -6.55 -13.29
N LEU A 103 -11.05 -5.32 -12.94
CA LEU A 103 -12.33 -4.75 -13.34
C LEU A 103 -12.44 -4.57 -14.85
N ARG A 104 -11.35 -4.15 -15.51
CA ARG A 104 -11.28 -4.06 -16.98
C ARG A 104 -11.58 -5.41 -17.65
N ASN A 105 -10.98 -6.49 -17.16
CA ASN A 105 -11.23 -7.83 -17.69
C ASN A 105 -12.65 -8.32 -17.42
N VAL A 106 -13.20 -8.02 -16.22
CA VAL A 106 -14.60 -8.35 -15.90
C VAL A 106 -15.57 -7.61 -16.81
N ALA A 107 -15.32 -6.32 -17.08
CA ALA A 107 -16.11 -5.54 -18.03
C ALA A 107 -16.03 -6.10 -19.47
N ALA A 108 -14.91 -6.72 -19.84
CA ALA A 108 -14.74 -7.44 -21.11
C ALA A 108 -15.42 -8.83 -21.15
N GLY A 109 -16.13 -9.22 -20.08
CA GLY A 109 -16.88 -10.48 -20.01
C GLY A 109 -16.14 -11.64 -19.34
N ALA A 110 -14.94 -11.41 -18.79
CA ALA A 110 -14.24 -12.45 -18.04
C ALA A 110 -14.94 -12.75 -16.70
N GLN A 111 -14.96 -14.03 -16.33
CA GLN A 111 -15.53 -14.44 -15.04
C GLN A 111 -14.57 -14.08 -13.89
N PRO A 112 -15.05 -13.41 -12.82
CA PRO A 112 -14.18 -12.96 -11.71
C PRO A 112 -13.47 -14.10 -10.96
N THR A 113 -14.14 -15.24 -10.76
CA THR A 113 -13.59 -16.34 -9.96
C THR A 113 -12.35 -17.00 -10.61
N PRO A 114 -12.36 -17.36 -11.91
CA PRO A 114 -11.14 -17.78 -12.60
C PRO A 114 -10.04 -16.72 -12.64
N LEU A 115 -10.38 -15.44 -12.83
CA LEU A 115 -9.41 -14.34 -12.79
C LEU A 115 -8.67 -14.33 -11.45
N LYS A 116 -9.41 -14.35 -10.34
CA LYS A 116 -8.82 -14.42 -9.00
C LYS A 116 -7.90 -15.64 -8.84
N ARG A 117 -8.33 -16.84 -9.27
CA ARG A 117 -7.48 -18.04 -9.20
C ARG A 117 -6.20 -17.90 -10.02
N GLY A 118 -6.26 -17.22 -11.16
CA GLY A 118 -5.08 -16.90 -11.96
C GLY A 118 -4.13 -15.95 -11.25
N MET A 119 -4.67 -14.89 -10.63
CA MET A 119 -3.89 -13.96 -9.81
C MET A 119 -3.23 -14.66 -8.63
N ASP A 120 -3.95 -15.52 -7.91
CA ASP A 120 -3.41 -16.27 -6.76
C ASP A 120 -2.21 -17.13 -7.19
N LYS A 121 -2.32 -17.86 -8.31
CA LYS A 121 -1.19 -18.65 -8.87
C LYS A 121 -0.01 -17.78 -9.29
N ALA A 122 -0.28 -16.61 -9.86
CA ALA A 122 0.78 -15.68 -10.26
C ALA A 122 1.51 -15.11 -9.03
N VAL A 123 0.79 -14.79 -7.96
CA VAL A 123 1.36 -14.34 -6.68
C VAL A 123 2.24 -15.43 -6.07
N GLU A 124 1.80 -16.70 -6.07
CA GLU A 124 2.61 -17.83 -5.60
C GLU A 124 3.92 -17.95 -6.38
N ALA A 125 3.85 -17.92 -7.71
CA ALA A 125 5.02 -18.04 -8.58
C ALA A 125 6.01 -16.87 -8.39
N VAL A 126 5.51 -15.63 -8.31
CA VAL A 126 6.34 -14.44 -8.08
C VAL A 126 6.97 -14.49 -6.69
N SER A 127 6.22 -14.87 -5.66
CA SER A 127 6.73 -14.97 -4.29
C SER A 127 7.83 -16.01 -4.17
N ALA A 128 7.66 -17.19 -4.78
CA ALA A 128 8.69 -18.21 -4.84
C ALA A 128 9.96 -17.67 -5.52
N ARG A 129 9.79 -16.97 -6.65
CA ARG A 129 10.92 -16.40 -7.38
C ARG A 129 11.66 -15.31 -6.59
N LEU A 130 10.93 -14.48 -5.84
CA LEU A 130 11.55 -13.46 -4.98
C LEU A 130 12.38 -14.08 -3.86
N LEU A 131 11.92 -15.18 -3.27
CA LEU A 131 12.67 -15.93 -2.25
C LEU A 131 13.94 -16.56 -2.82
N GLU A 132 13.91 -17.07 -4.05
CA GLU A 132 15.11 -17.60 -4.73
C GLU A 132 16.15 -16.51 -5.03
N LEU A 133 15.70 -15.28 -5.27
CA LEU A 133 16.56 -14.13 -5.54
C LEU A 133 17.05 -13.43 -4.26
N ALA A 134 16.44 -13.75 -3.11
CA ALA A 134 16.80 -13.16 -1.84
C ALA A 134 18.23 -13.53 -1.45
N ARG A 135 18.97 -12.55 -0.95
CA ARG A 135 20.33 -12.74 -0.44
C ARG A 135 20.31 -12.50 1.07
N PRO A 136 20.90 -13.39 1.89
CA PRO A 136 21.07 -13.13 3.31
C PRO A 136 21.82 -11.81 3.53
N VAL A 137 21.31 -10.98 4.44
CA VAL A 137 21.99 -9.75 4.87
C VAL A 137 23.11 -10.14 5.83
N SER A 138 24.32 -9.65 5.58
CA SER A 138 25.50 -9.96 6.37
C SER A 138 26.37 -8.74 6.61
N GLY A 139 26.76 -8.55 7.87
CA GLY A 139 27.63 -7.47 8.29
C GLY A 139 26.92 -6.12 8.42
N ARG A 140 27.60 -5.22 9.15
CA ARG A 140 27.11 -3.89 9.51
C ARG A 140 26.78 -3.02 8.28
N ASP A 141 27.58 -3.12 7.22
CA ASP A 141 27.42 -2.25 6.04
C ASP A 141 26.14 -2.56 5.26
N GLU A 142 25.74 -3.83 5.15
CA GLU A 142 24.50 -4.21 4.48
C GLU A 142 23.27 -3.81 5.31
N VAL A 143 23.33 -3.95 6.64
CA VAL A 143 22.30 -3.44 7.56
C VAL A 143 22.16 -1.92 7.40
N ALA A 144 23.27 -1.18 7.36
CA ALA A 144 23.26 0.26 7.16
C ALA A 144 22.63 0.65 5.82
N GLN A 145 22.90 -0.09 4.75
CA GLN A 145 22.29 0.15 3.43
C GLN A 145 20.77 -0.05 3.46
N VAL A 146 20.28 -1.15 4.04
CA VAL A 146 18.83 -1.41 4.14
C VAL A 146 18.14 -0.32 4.96
N ALA A 147 18.70 0.02 6.12
CA ALA A 147 18.15 1.05 6.99
C ALA A 147 18.17 2.44 6.33
N THR A 148 19.25 2.77 5.61
CA THR A 148 19.36 4.03 4.84
C THR A 148 18.29 4.12 3.75
N LEU A 149 18.04 3.02 3.03
CA LEU A 149 17.03 3.01 1.97
C LEU A 149 15.61 3.18 2.51
N SER A 150 15.29 2.53 3.63
CA SER A 150 13.97 2.64 4.27
C SER A 150 13.76 4.01 4.91
N ALA A 151 14.75 4.53 5.64
CA ALA A 151 14.68 5.86 6.27
C ALA A 151 14.90 7.04 5.30
N GLN A 152 15.42 6.76 4.09
CA GLN A 152 15.88 7.76 3.12
C GLN A 152 16.97 8.69 3.67
N ASP A 153 17.71 8.23 4.67
CA ASP A 153 18.71 9.02 5.40
C ASP A 153 19.88 8.14 5.85
N ALA A 154 21.10 8.53 5.45
CA ALA A 154 22.32 7.78 5.72
C ALA A 154 22.78 7.90 7.18
N GLU A 155 22.51 9.01 7.86
CA GLU A 155 22.83 9.18 9.27
C GLU A 155 21.96 8.26 10.13
N ILE A 156 20.66 8.20 9.83
CA ILE A 156 19.72 7.28 10.49
C ILE A 156 20.13 5.83 10.22
N GLY A 157 20.42 5.48 8.97
CA GLY A 157 20.83 4.12 8.60
C GLY A 157 22.11 3.66 9.32
N ASN A 158 23.12 4.53 9.39
CA ASN A 158 24.36 4.24 10.13
C ASN A 158 24.12 4.10 11.63
N THR A 159 23.26 4.93 12.21
CA THR A 159 22.92 4.87 13.64
C THR A 159 22.23 3.56 13.99
N ILE A 160 21.29 3.11 13.15
CA ILE A 160 20.60 1.82 13.33
C ILE A 160 21.60 0.67 13.21
N ALA A 161 22.48 0.68 12.21
CA ALA A 161 23.47 -0.39 12.03
C ALA A 161 24.45 -0.47 13.20
N GLU A 162 24.87 0.67 13.74
CA GLU A 162 25.76 0.71 14.91
C GLU A 162 25.07 0.22 16.19
N ALA A 163 23.76 0.48 16.33
CA ALA A 163 22.97 -0.09 17.41
C ALA A 163 22.86 -1.62 17.25
N MET A 164 22.48 -2.11 16.06
CA MET A 164 22.36 -3.54 15.77
C MET A 164 23.69 -4.27 15.99
N ASP A 165 24.82 -3.76 15.51
CA ASP A 165 26.14 -4.39 15.72
C ASP A 165 26.51 -4.56 17.21
N LYS A 166 26.02 -3.65 18.07
CA LYS A 166 26.23 -3.73 19.53
C LYS A 166 25.27 -4.69 20.24
N VAL A 167 24.12 -5.03 19.64
CA VAL A 167 23.07 -5.85 20.28
C VAL A 167 22.70 -7.14 19.54
N GLY A 168 23.19 -7.36 18.31
CA GLY A 168 22.87 -8.51 17.45
C GLY A 168 22.77 -8.15 15.98
#